data_AF-A0A8S1JTT8-F1
#
_entry.id   AF-A0A8S1JTT8-F1
#
_cell.length_a   1.000
_cell.length_b   1.000
_cell.length_c   1.000
_cell.angle_alpha   90.00
_cell.angle_beta   90.00
_cell.angle_gamma   90.00
#
_symmetry.space_group_name_H-M   'P 1'
#
loop_
_entity.id
_entity.type
_entity.pdbx_description
1 polymer ?
#
loop_
_entity_poly.entity_id
_entity_poly.type
_entity_poly.pdbx_seq_one_letter_code
_entity_poly.pdbx_strand_id
1 'polypeptide(L)'
;MNFFHPLLQTLQFMRFNLSADRQQTTLNLLNPSIKVEENEPLVTPLYQMTQQELLQRHIVDSTSHGLQIQTYNKEQDLPKTINKKISKKTNTCGHPDKEHYAKGMCNNCYHRIGRNKQPWLCSHKKLYACGLCQNCYINQYNKKRRVENQDQLDSELNNQSSIPKTDN
;
A
#
# COMPACT_ATOMS: atom_id res chain seq x y z
N MET A 1 -29.12 41.80 -27.67
CA MET A 1 -28.76 40.53 -28.34
C MET A 1 -28.39 39.54 -27.25
N ASN A 2 -29.30 38.62 -26.92
CA ASN A 2 -29.17 37.69 -25.80
C ASN A 2 -28.64 36.34 -26.32
N PHE A 3 -27.41 35.99 -25.96
CA PHE A 3 -26.82 34.69 -26.27
C PHE A 3 -27.11 33.70 -25.13
N PHE A 4 -28.23 32.98 -25.28
CA PHE A 4 -28.54 31.79 -24.49
C PHE A 4 -27.81 30.58 -25.10
N HIS A 5 -26.96 29.91 -24.33
CA HIS A 5 -26.24 28.70 -24.74
C HIS A 5 -26.86 27.49 -24.01
N PRO A 6 -27.57 26.56 -24.69
CA PRO A 6 -28.11 25.36 -24.06
C PRO A 6 -27.22 24.17 -24.43
N LEU A 7 -26.21 23.88 -23.61
CA LEU A 7 -25.45 22.62 -23.70
C LEU A 7 -25.21 22.07 -22.28
N LEU A 8 -26.30 21.64 -21.66
CA LEU A 8 -26.30 20.74 -20.50
C LEU A 8 -27.05 19.48 -20.92
N GLN A 9 -26.36 18.62 -21.67
CA GLN A 9 -26.81 17.27 -21.95
C GLN A 9 -26.10 16.30 -21.01
N THR A 10 -26.90 15.78 -20.07
CA THR A 10 -26.90 14.38 -19.61
C THR A 10 -25.57 13.79 -19.11
N LEU A 11 -25.22 14.13 -17.88
CA LEU A 11 -24.52 13.19 -17.00
C LEU A 11 -25.53 12.14 -16.53
N GLN A 12 -25.62 11.04 -17.28
CA GLN A 12 -26.31 9.83 -16.84
C GLN A 12 -25.64 9.30 -15.58
N PHE A 13 -26.43 9.26 -14.50
CA PHE A 13 -26.10 8.65 -13.23
C PHE A 13 -25.77 7.18 -13.42
N MET A 14 -24.49 6.80 -13.26
CA MET A 14 -24.11 5.43 -12.96
C MET A 14 -24.61 5.10 -11.54
N ARG A 15 -25.86 4.63 -11.47
CA ARG A 15 -26.44 4.02 -10.27
C ARG A 15 -25.69 2.72 -9.99
N PHE A 16 -24.75 2.76 -9.04
CA PHE A 16 -24.20 1.56 -8.42
C PHE A 16 -25.32 0.89 -7.60
N ASN A 17 -25.85 -0.21 -8.15
CA ASN A 17 -26.57 -1.19 -7.35
C ASN A 17 -25.57 -1.88 -6.42
N LEU A 18 -25.37 -1.32 -5.22
CA LEU A 18 -24.91 -2.12 -4.09
C LEU A 18 -26.11 -2.92 -3.60
N SER A 19 -26.23 -4.14 -4.13
CA SER A 19 -27.14 -5.15 -3.60
C SER A 19 -26.87 -5.34 -2.11
N ALA A 20 -27.91 -5.05 -1.34
CA ALA A 20 -28.02 -5.34 0.06
C ALA A 20 -28.05 -6.86 0.25
N ASP A 21 -27.00 -7.41 0.86
CA ASP A 21 -27.09 -8.66 1.60
C ASP A 21 -26.23 -8.53 2.85
N ARG A 22 -26.73 -7.71 3.77
CA ARG A 22 -26.34 -7.74 5.18
C ARG A 22 -27.57 -8.17 5.96
N GLN A 23 -27.92 -9.44 5.80
CA GLN A 23 -28.94 -10.06 6.62
C GLN A 23 -28.53 -9.97 8.09
N GLN A 24 -29.51 -9.51 8.86
CA GLN A 24 -29.50 -9.34 10.29
C GLN A 24 -29.29 -10.71 10.96
N THR A 25 -28.18 -10.89 11.66
CA THR A 25 -28.09 -11.94 12.69
C THR A 25 -28.52 -11.32 14.01
N THR A 26 -29.79 -11.59 14.32
CA THR A 26 -30.42 -11.34 15.62
C THR A 26 -29.71 -12.13 16.71
N LEU A 27 -29.41 -11.42 17.81
CA LEU A 27 -29.36 -11.88 19.19
C LEU A 27 -29.72 -13.36 19.43
N ASN A 28 -28.72 -14.16 19.81
CA ASN A 28 -28.92 -15.34 20.65
C ASN A 28 -28.02 -15.22 21.87
N LEU A 29 -28.63 -14.72 22.94
CA LEU A 29 -28.09 -14.66 24.29
C LEU A 29 -28.45 -15.98 24.98
N LEU A 30 -27.62 -17.01 24.82
CA LEU A 30 -27.67 -18.19 25.66
C LEU A 30 -26.23 -18.60 25.94
N ASN A 31 -25.83 -18.39 27.19
CA ASN A 31 -24.62 -18.89 27.83
C ASN A 31 -24.80 -20.40 28.06
N PRO A 32 -24.09 -21.31 27.38
CA PRO A 32 -23.82 -22.61 27.94
C PRO A 32 -22.62 -22.50 28.89
N SER A 33 -22.79 -22.96 30.13
CA SER A 33 -21.68 -23.20 31.05
C SER A 33 -20.71 -24.19 30.41
N ILE A 34 -19.59 -23.68 29.90
CA ILE A 34 -18.49 -24.48 29.37
C ILE A 34 -17.80 -25.12 30.57
N LYS A 35 -17.98 -26.43 30.72
CA LYS A 35 -17.10 -27.27 31.52
C LYS A 35 -15.75 -27.28 30.82
N VAL A 36 -14.71 -26.88 31.54
CA VAL A 36 -13.32 -26.94 31.08
C VAL A 36 -12.93 -28.42 31.09
N GLU A 37 -12.91 -29.02 29.91
CA GLU A 37 -12.35 -30.35 29.67
C GLU A 37 -11.00 -30.13 28.97
N GLU A 38 -9.92 -30.50 29.66
CA GLU A 38 -8.55 -30.42 29.19
C GLU A 38 -8.40 -31.28 27.93
N ASN A 39 -8.29 -30.64 26.77
CA ASN A 39 -7.95 -31.30 25.51
C ASN A 39 -6.63 -30.73 24.98
N GLU A 40 -5.64 -31.63 24.98
CA GLU A 40 -4.42 -31.76 24.19
C GLU A 40 -4.12 -30.66 23.13
N PRO A 41 -2.89 -30.13 23.10
CA PRO A 41 -2.46 -29.18 22.08
C PRO A 41 -2.28 -29.87 20.72
N LEU A 42 -3.22 -29.63 19.82
CA LEU A 42 -3.14 -30.02 18.42
C LEU A 42 -2.04 -29.20 17.73
N VAL A 43 -0.86 -29.81 17.62
CA VAL A 43 0.31 -29.26 16.92
C VAL A 43 -0.04 -29.03 15.46
N THR A 44 -0.04 -27.77 15.02
CA THR A 44 -0.19 -27.40 13.62
C THR A 44 0.91 -28.07 12.77
N PRO A 45 0.59 -28.63 11.58
CA PRO A 45 1.58 -29.25 10.72
C PRO A 45 2.62 -28.21 10.30
N LEU A 46 3.86 -28.42 10.74
CA LEU A 46 5.01 -27.64 10.35
C LEU A 46 5.30 -27.99 8.89
N TYR A 47 4.92 -27.08 7.98
CA TYR A 47 5.03 -27.27 6.53
C TYR A 47 6.48 -27.58 6.16
N GLN A 48 6.76 -28.84 5.83
CA GLN A 48 8.05 -29.27 5.28
C GLN A 48 8.11 -28.81 3.82
N MET A 49 8.71 -27.64 3.58
CA MET A 49 9.13 -27.25 2.24
C MET A 49 10.15 -28.26 1.70
N THR A 50 9.94 -28.72 0.47
CA THR A 50 10.86 -29.67 -0.18
C THR A 50 12.10 -28.94 -0.68
N GLN A 51 13.27 -29.59 -0.67
CA GLN A 51 14.52 -29.00 -1.16
C GLN A 51 14.46 -28.57 -2.65
N GLN A 52 13.49 -29.09 -3.42
CA GLN A 52 13.27 -28.70 -4.82
C GLN A 52 12.71 -27.28 -4.97
N GLU A 53 11.85 -26.80 -4.06
CA GLU A 53 11.31 -25.44 -4.13
C GLU A 53 12.36 -24.35 -3.83
N LEU A 54 13.40 -24.68 -3.05
CA LEU A 54 14.51 -23.76 -2.77
C LEU A 54 15.38 -23.46 -3.99
N LEU A 55 15.49 -24.41 -4.93
CA LEU A 55 16.28 -24.26 -6.16
C LEU A 55 15.56 -23.43 -7.24
N GLN A 56 14.23 -23.38 -7.23
CA GLN A 56 13.46 -22.65 -8.25
C GLN A 56 13.47 -21.12 -8.09
N ARG A 57 13.88 -20.57 -6.94
CA ARG A 57 13.94 -19.11 -6.73
C ARG A 57 15.17 -18.43 -7.35
N HIS A 58 16.15 -19.17 -7.87
CA HIS A 58 17.42 -18.60 -8.34
C HIS A 58 17.49 -18.30 -9.86
N ILE A 59 16.41 -18.49 -10.63
CA ILE A 59 16.48 -18.42 -12.11
C ILE A 59 15.73 -17.22 -12.71
N VAL A 60 15.05 -16.39 -11.91
CA VAL A 60 14.13 -15.34 -12.45
C VAL A 60 14.65 -13.89 -12.41
N ASP A 61 15.85 -13.61 -11.89
CA ASP A 61 16.33 -12.22 -11.70
C ASP A 61 17.28 -11.70 -12.80
N SER A 62 17.42 -12.39 -13.94
CA SER A 62 18.44 -12.05 -14.96
C SER A 62 17.96 -11.17 -16.12
N THR A 63 16.83 -10.47 -16.02
CA THR A 63 16.36 -9.60 -17.13
C THR A 63 15.80 -8.27 -16.63
N SER A 64 16.64 -7.46 -15.99
CA SER A 64 16.38 -6.02 -15.80
C SER A 64 16.97 -5.23 -16.97
N HIS A 65 16.18 -5.08 -18.03
CA HIS A 65 16.44 -4.08 -19.06
C HIS A 65 16.33 -2.67 -18.47
N GLY A 66 17.39 -1.88 -18.65
CA GLY A 66 17.64 -0.62 -17.99
C GLY A 66 16.63 0.49 -18.29
N LEU A 67 16.11 1.11 -17.23
CA LEU A 67 15.54 2.44 -17.27
C LEU A 67 16.67 3.46 -17.17
N GLN A 68 17.01 4.04 -18.30
CA GLN A 68 18.01 5.10 -18.44
C GLN A 68 17.43 6.42 -17.91
N ILE A 69 17.58 6.68 -16.60
CA ILE A 69 17.27 7.99 -16.02
C ILE A 69 18.38 8.96 -16.44
N GLN A 70 18.07 9.86 -17.37
CA GLN A 70 18.93 10.98 -17.72
C GLN A 70 18.91 12.01 -16.59
N THR A 71 19.84 11.88 -15.65
CA THR A 71 20.15 12.95 -14.69
C THR A 71 20.89 14.06 -15.43
N TYR A 72 20.22 15.20 -15.62
CA TYR A 72 20.83 16.42 -16.10
C TYR A 72 21.92 16.89 -15.12
N ASN A 73 23.18 16.92 -15.60
CA ASN A 73 24.30 17.56 -14.92
C ASN A 73 24.11 19.08 -14.97
N LYS A 74 23.97 19.73 -13.81
CA LYS A 74 24.14 21.17 -13.68
C LYS A 74 25.46 21.43 -12.97
N GLU A 75 26.43 21.84 -13.76
CA GLU A 75 27.77 22.22 -13.31
C GLU A 75 27.76 23.47 -12.43
N GLN A 76 28.43 23.31 -11.29
CA GLN A 76 29.42 24.20 -10.69
C GLN A 76 28.98 25.58 -10.18
N ASP A 77 28.84 25.66 -8.86
CA ASP A 77 29.22 26.84 -8.07
C ASP A 77 30.04 26.39 -6.84
N LEU A 78 31.11 27.13 -6.56
CA LEU A 78 32.23 26.80 -5.67
C LEU A 78 31.84 26.39 -4.23
N PRO A 79 32.56 25.42 -3.62
CA PRO A 79 32.39 25.08 -2.21
C PRO A 79 33.06 26.14 -1.31
N LYS A 80 32.25 27.05 -0.75
CA LYS A 80 32.64 27.86 0.41
C LYS A 80 32.75 26.94 1.63
N THR A 81 33.97 26.69 2.08
CA THR A 81 34.33 25.89 3.25
C THR A 81 33.92 26.58 4.55
N ILE A 82 32.62 26.61 4.83
CA ILE A 82 32.13 26.99 6.15
C ILE A 82 32.30 25.77 7.05
N ASN A 83 33.35 25.80 7.88
CA ASN A 83 33.52 24.90 9.02
C ASN A 83 32.38 25.12 10.03
N LYS A 84 31.15 24.73 9.67
CA LYS A 84 30.05 24.61 10.62
C LYS A 84 30.43 23.43 11.49
N LYS A 85 30.95 23.71 12.69
CA LYS A 85 31.00 22.75 13.79
C LYS A 85 29.62 22.11 13.84
N ILE A 86 29.52 20.86 13.39
CA ILE A 86 28.28 20.11 13.36
C ILE A 86 27.93 19.92 14.84
N SER A 87 27.13 20.85 15.36
CA SER A 87 26.52 20.71 16.67
C SER A 87 25.79 19.38 16.63
N LYS A 88 26.20 18.46 17.51
CA LYS A 88 25.53 17.17 17.70
C LYS A 88 24.09 17.50 18.05
N LYS A 89 23.20 17.46 17.05
CA LYS A 89 21.77 17.68 17.25
C LYS A 89 21.33 16.65 18.27
N THR A 90 20.96 17.13 19.45
CA THR A 90 20.49 16.31 20.54
C THR A 90 19.28 15.51 20.08
N ASN A 91 19.33 14.21 20.34
CA ASN A 91 18.28 13.26 20.03
C ASN A 91 17.02 13.61 20.81
N THR A 92 15.95 14.00 20.12
CA THR A 92 14.71 14.44 20.77
C THR A 92 13.88 13.26 21.28
N CYS A 93 14.13 12.06 20.75
CA CYS A 93 13.37 10.85 21.08
C CYS A 93 14.01 9.96 22.15
N GLY A 94 15.18 10.32 22.69
CA GLY A 94 15.86 9.53 23.72
C GLY A 94 16.48 8.21 23.24
N HIS A 95 16.55 7.97 21.93
CA HIS A 95 17.17 6.77 21.35
C HIS A 95 18.48 7.17 20.63
N PRO A 96 19.63 7.23 21.33
CA PRO A 96 20.90 7.59 20.70
C PRO A 96 21.39 6.54 19.69
N ASP A 97 21.03 5.26 19.91
CA ASP A 97 21.50 4.14 19.09
C ASP A 97 20.72 3.95 17.78
N LYS A 98 19.56 4.60 17.64
CA LYS A 98 18.71 4.48 16.45
C LYS A 98 18.97 5.63 15.49
N GLU A 99 18.95 5.33 14.19
CA GLU A 99 19.03 6.36 13.17
C GLU A 99 17.86 7.34 13.27
N HIS A 100 18.19 8.64 13.18
CA HIS A 100 17.22 9.72 13.23
C HIS A 100 16.66 9.97 11.83
N TYR A 101 15.33 9.96 11.72
CA TYR A 101 14.62 10.16 10.47
C TYR A 101 14.29 11.64 10.23
N ALA A 102 13.46 12.24 11.09
CA ALA A 102 13.01 13.62 10.93
C ALA A 102 12.82 14.29 12.30
N LYS A 103 13.09 15.61 12.37
CA LYS A 103 12.98 16.43 13.59
C LYS A 103 13.74 15.87 14.80
N GLY A 104 14.89 15.23 14.58
CA GLY A 104 15.66 14.62 15.68
C GLY A 104 14.98 13.41 16.31
N MET A 105 14.03 12.78 15.62
CA MET A 105 13.32 11.58 16.07
C MET A 105 13.64 10.40 15.16
N CYS A 106 13.78 9.21 15.74
CA CYS A 106 13.82 7.96 14.97
C CYS A 106 12.49 7.71 14.24
N ASN A 107 12.50 6.83 13.25
CA ASN A 107 11.32 6.56 12.40
C ASN A 107 10.04 6.29 13.20
N ASN A 108 10.11 5.37 14.18
CA ASN A 108 8.97 5.00 15.02
C ASN A 108 8.44 6.18 15.86
N CYS A 109 9.33 6.95 16.47
CA CYS A 109 8.94 8.11 17.27
C CYS A 109 8.34 9.22 16.41
N TYR A 110 8.91 9.44 15.23
CA TYR A 110 8.37 10.41 14.27
C TYR A 110 6.95 10.04 13.84
N HIS A 111 6.68 8.77 13.55
CA HIS A 111 5.35 8.31 13.17
C HIS A 111 4.33 8.38 14.31
N ARG A 112 4.76 8.08 15.54
CA ARG A 112 3.89 8.08 16.71
C ARG A 112 3.56 9.48 17.19
N ILE A 113 4.57 10.35 17.28
CA ILE A 113 4.49 11.66 17.97
C ILE A 113 4.65 12.82 17.00
N GLY A 114 5.59 12.72 16.04
CA GLY A 114 5.98 13.83 15.18
C GLY A 114 4.96 14.24 14.09
N ARG A 115 3.90 13.45 13.91
CA ARG A 115 2.81 13.71 12.95
C ARG A 115 1.60 14.30 13.65
N ASN A 116 1.42 15.60 13.47
CA ASN A 116 0.38 16.37 14.17
C ASN A 116 -0.69 16.90 13.21
N LYS A 117 -0.47 16.76 11.90
CA LYS A 117 -1.38 17.27 10.87
C LYS A 117 -2.57 16.32 10.70
N GLN A 118 -3.74 16.89 10.44
CA GLN A 118 -4.92 16.13 10.04
C GLN A 118 -4.86 15.80 8.54
N PRO A 119 -5.28 14.59 8.12
CA PRO A 119 -5.53 14.28 6.72
C PRO A 119 -6.74 15.06 6.21
N TRP A 120 -6.73 15.41 4.91
CA TRP A 120 -7.82 16.14 4.26
C TRP A 120 -8.67 15.25 3.36
N LEU A 121 -8.20 14.04 3.02
CA LEU A 121 -8.96 13.06 2.23
C LEU A 121 -9.70 12.02 3.10
N CYS A 122 -9.51 12.04 4.42
CA CYS A 122 -10.28 11.22 5.35
C CYS A 122 -10.42 11.90 6.72
N SER A 123 -11.46 11.54 7.49
CA SER A 123 -11.80 12.12 8.79
C SER A 123 -10.98 11.58 9.98
N HIS A 124 -9.84 10.93 9.72
CA HIS A 124 -9.01 10.30 10.76
C HIS A 124 -8.01 11.28 11.38
N LYS A 125 -7.43 10.92 12.53
CA LYS A 125 -6.68 11.88 13.36
C LYS A 125 -5.28 12.27 12.90
N LYS A 126 -4.60 11.46 12.08
CA LYS A 126 -3.17 11.65 11.77
C LYS A 126 -2.91 11.45 10.28
N LEU A 127 -2.42 12.51 9.64
CA LEU A 127 -1.92 12.49 8.27
C LEU A 127 -0.72 11.55 8.17
N TYR A 128 -0.69 10.70 7.15
CA TYR A 128 0.43 9.82 6.83
C TYR A 128 1.11 10.28 5.53
N ALA A 129 0.46 10.04 4.38
CA ALA A 129 0.94 10.39 3.05
C ALA A 129 -0.25 10.67 2.13
N CYS A 130 -0.02 11.44 1.06
CA CYS A 130 -1.03 11.75 0.03
C CYS A 130 -2.36 12.28 0.59
N GLY A 131 -2.35 13.04 1.68
CA GLY A 131 -3.58 13.56 2.30
C GLY A 131 -4.41 12.56 3.10
N LEU A 132 -3.94 11.31 3.26
CA LEU A 132 -4.63 10.22 3.93
C LEU A 132 -3.97 9.83 5.25
N CYS A 133 -4.72 9.20 6.16
CA CYS A 133 -4.15 8.48 7.30
C CYS A 133 -3.49 7.17 6.88
N GLN A 134 -2.74 6.53 7.79
CA GLN A 134 -1.98 5.31 7.48
C GLN A 134 -2.87 4.16 6.99
N ASN A 135 -3.98 3.88 7.67
CA ASN A 135 -4.87 2.79 7.29
C ASN A 135 -5.55 3.03 5.94
N CYS A 136 -6.05 4.25 5.71
CA CYS A 136 -6.64 4.59 4.42
C CYS A 136 -5.62 4.55 3.28
N TYR A 137 -4.39 5.00 3.53
CA TYR A 137 -3.29 4.91 2.56
C TYR A 137 -2.99 3.45 2.19
N ILE A 138 -2.82 2.57 3.18
CA ILE A 138 -2.55 1.14 2.96
C ILE A 138 -3.71 0.49 2.20
N ASN A 139 -4.96 0.79 2.55
CA ASN A 139 -6.12 0.24 1.87
C ASN A 139 -6.22 0.70 0.42
N GLN A 140 -5.98 1.99 0.16
CA GLN A 140 -5.97 2.53 -1.19
C GLN A 140 -4.85 1.91 -2.03
N TYR A 141 -3.65 1.80 -1.46
CA TYR A 141 -2.49 1.16 -2.10
C TYR A 141 -2.78 -0.31 -2.45
N ASN A 142 -3.29 -1.10 -1.49
CA ASN A 142 -3.64 -2.50 -1.71
C ASN A 142 -4.82 -2.68 -2.68
N LYS A 143 -5.75 -1.72 -2.73
CA LYS A 143 -6.83 -1.70 -3.71
C LYS A 143 -6.26 -1.50 -5.12
N LYS A 144 -5.40 -0.48 -5.30
CA LYS A 144 -4.75 -0.19 -6.58
C LYS A 144 -3.95 -1.39 -7.09
N ARG A 145 -3.10 -1.98 -6.24
CA ARG A 145 -2.30 -3.17 -6.58
C ARG A 145 -3.15 -4.37 -7.01
N ARG A 146 -4.33 -4.57 -6.40
CA ARG A 146 -5.23 -5.68 -6.78
C ARG A 146 -5.85 -5.48 -8.16
N VAL A 147 -6.19 -4.24 -8.52
CA VAL A 147 -6.75 -3.92 -9.84
C VAL A 147 -5.69 -4.11 -10.92
N GLU A 148 -4.48 -3.58 -10.70
CA GLU A 148 -3.36 -3.72 -11.64
C GLU A 148 -3.02 -5.21 -11.92
N ASN A 149 -3.06 -6.06 -10.90
CA ASN A 149 -2.85 -7.50 -11.08
C ASN A 149 -3.98 -8.17 -11.87
N GLN A 150 -5.23 -7.72 -11.72
CA GLN A 150 -6.36 -8.28 -12.47
C GLN A 150 -6.27 -7.89 -13.95
N ASP A 151 -5.98 -6.62 -14.23
CA ASP A 151 -5.84 -6.11 -15.60
C ASP A 151 -4.73 -6.84 -16.38
N GLN A 152 -3.64 -7.23 -15.69
CA GLN A 152 -2.57 -8.03 -16.27
C GLN A 152 -3.05 -9.43 -16.66
N LEU A 153 -3.77 -10.13 -15.77
CA LEU A 153 -4.31 -11.47 -16.05
C LEU A 153 -5.32 -11.46 -17.20
N ASP A 154 -6.20 -10.46 -17.24
CA ASP A 154 -7.21 -10.33 -18.30
C ASP A 154 -6.54 -10.05 -19.66
N SER A 155 -5.45 -9.27 -19.66
CA SER A 155 -4.65 -9.01 -20.87
C SER A 155 -3.94 -10.27 -21.38
N GLU A 156 -3.44 -11.12 -20.49
CA GLU A 156 -2.81 -12.40 -20.85
C GLU A 156 -3.80 -13.41 -21.44
N LEU A 157 -5.01 -13.51 -20.88
CA LEU A 157 -6.06 -14.40 -21.40
C LEU A 157 -6.52 -13.98 -22.80
N ASN A 158 -6.66 -12.68 -23.05
CA ASN A 158 -7.09 -12.18 -24.36
C ASN A 158 -6.06 -12.50 -25.45
N ASN A 159 -4.76 -12.39 -25.14
CA ASN A 159 -3.69 -12.72 -26.10
C ASN A 159 -3.64 -14.22 -26.48
N GLN A 160 -4.00 -15.13 -25.57
CA GLN A 160 -4.00 -16.58 -25.87
C GLN A 160 -5.17 -17.01 -26.77
N SER A 161 -6.28 -16.26 -26.76
CA SER A 161 -7.45 -16.57 -27.58
C SER A 161 -7.31 -16.25 -29.08
N SER A 162 -6.18 -15.62 -29.47
CA SER A 162 -5.91 -15.20 -30.85
C SER A 162 -5.14 -16.24 -31.68
N ILE A 163 -4.91 -17.45 -31.17
CA ILE A 163 -4.21 -18.51 -31.94
C ILE A 163 -5.14 -18.97 -33.07
N PRO A 164 -4.72 -18.85 -34.35
CA PRO A 164 -5.54 -19.25 -35.49
C PRO A 164 -5.84 -20.75 -35.41
N LYS A 165 -7.13 -21.11 -35.48
CA LYS A 165 -7.52 -22.50 -35.71
C LYS A 165 -7.01 -22.88 -37.10
N THR A 166 -6.09 -23.82 -37.16
CA THR A 166 -5.66 -24.43 -38.41
C THR A 166 -6.77 -25.39 -38.84
N ASP A 167 -7.48 -25.03 -39.90
CA ASP A 167 -8.44 -25.92 -40.56
C ASP A 167 -7.68 -27.11 -41.16
N ASN A 168 -8.17 -28.31 -40.88
CA ASN A 168 -7.59 -29.59 -41.27
C ASN A 168 -8.57 -30.33 -42.19
#